data_AF-A0AAW2NVW7-F1
#
_entry.id   AF-A0AAW2NVW7-F1
#
_cell.length_a   1.000
_cell.length_b   1.000
_cell.length_c   1.000
_cell.angle_alpha   90.00
_cell.angle_beta   90.00
_cell.angle_gamma   90.00
#
_symmetry.space_group_name_H-M   'P 1'
#
loop_
_entity.id
_entity.type
_entity.pdbx_description
1 polymer ?
#
loop_
_entity_poly.entity_id
_entity_poly.type
_entity_poly.pdbx_seq_one_letter_code
_entity_poly.pdbx_strand_id
1 'polypeptide(L)'
;MPIKWILHWQPNPGTTVNSQILSEVSQCAESINGVKEGRWKSTLSFYKAMAREQTLANDFPRDFVGISLAEQPNKYFLVIRGQRLVVEAESSIQMIMEKLQSYKTRVALNFEGNQYQLGDFQLRVGKVVPMHSESLRGIVMEMEYLPISSWEKSHQIMGEFFDLWQEALSKRSLPGHFVHIEPNFAEYGLADQYSLQHTAVQYASITAQMIATSQSVQATRN
;
A
#
# COMPACT_ATOMS: atom_id res chain seq x y z
N MET A 1 3.36 -17.18 5.87
CA MET A 1 2.82 -15.80 5.93
C MET A 1 1.60 -15.76 5.06
N PRO A 2 0.43 -15.32 5.56
CA PRO A 2 -0.75 -15.13 4.73
C PRO A 2 -0.47 -14.28 3.49
N ILE A 3 -1.20 -14.55 2.40
CA ILE A 3 -1.15 -13.72 1.18
C ILE A 3 -1.93 -12.45 1.40
N LYS A 4 -1.47 -11.32 0.84
CA LYS A 4 -2.25 -10.09 0.76
C LYS A 4 -2.36 -9.57 -0.65
N TRP A 5 -3.53 -9.04 -1.02
CA TRP A 5 -3.69 -8.11 -2.12
C TRP A 5 -3.90 -6.71 -1.54
N ILE A 6 -3.15 -5.74 -2.06
CA ILE A 6 -3.32 -4.33 -1.71
C ILE A 6 -3.99 -3.60 -2.87
N LEU A 7 -5.16 -3.06 -2.60
CA LEU A 7 -6.00 -2.39 -3.56
C LEU A 7 -6.13 -0.91 -3.19
N HIS A 8 -6.30 -0.07 -4.20
CA HIS A 8 -6.56 1.35 -3.99
C HIS A 8 -7.84 1.75 -4.71
N TRP A 9 -8.52 2.75 -4.16
CA TRP A 9 -9.70 3.32 -4.76
C TRP A 9 -9.33 4.22 -5.94
N GLN A 10 -9.84 3.88 -7.11
CA GLN A 10 -9.78 4.72 -8.30
C GLN A 10 -11.11 5.49 -8.44
N PRO A 11 -11.12 6.82 -8.20
CA PRO A 11 -12.32 7.62 -8.41
C PRO A 11 -12.67 7.72 -9.89
N ASN A 12 -13.96 7.87 -10.19
CA ASN A 12 -14.42 8.17 -11.54
C ASN A 12 -13.86 9.54 -12.01
N PRO A 13 -13.73 9.78 -13.34
CA PRO A 13 -13.32 11.07 -13.85
C PRO A 13 -14.17 12.22 -13.28
N GLY A 14 -13.50 13.25 -12.76
CA GLY A 14 -14.16 14.42 -12.17
C GLY A 14 -14.58 14.26 -10.70
N THR A 15 -14.44 13.07 -10.09
CA THR A 15 -14.75 12.87 -8.67
C THR A 15 -13.47 12.79 -7.83
N THR A 16 -13.57 13.18 -6.56
CA THR A 16 -12.46 13.13 -5.61
C THR A 16 -12.81 12.20 -4.46
N VAL A 17 -11.80 11.51 -3.93
CA VAL A 17 -11.94 10.73 -2.69
C VAL A 17 -12.39 11.62 -1.53
N ASN A 18 -13.30 11.10 -0.71
CA ASN A 18 -13.80 11.80 0.47
C ASN A 18 -14.13 10.80 1.60
N SER A 19 -14.44 11.32 2.79
CA SER A 19 -14.78 10.51 3.96
C SER A 19 -16.09 9.72 3.81
N GLN A 20 -17.05 10.20 3.01
CA GLN A 20 -18.30 9.48 2.78
C GLN A 20 -18.04 8.16 2.04
N ILE A 21 -17.22 8.20 0.97
CA ILE A 21 -16.83 6.98 0.25
C ILE A 21 -16.15 6.00 1.20
N LEU A 22 -15.21 6.47 2.04
CA LEU A 22 -14.55 5.62 3.03
C LEU A 22 -15.53 4.98 4.02
N SER A 23 -16.54 5.74 4.49
CA SER A 23 -17.57 5.23 5.40
C SER A 23 -18.40 4.14 4.73
N GLU A 24 -18.85 4.37 3.49
CA GLU A 24 -19.64 3.40 2.72
C GLU A 24 -18.87 2.12 2.43
N VAL A 25 -17.59 2.25 2.07
CA VAL A 25 -16.69 1.11 1.87
C VAL A 25 -16.50 0.34 3.19
N SER A 26 -16.32 1.03 4.31
CA SER A 26 -16.16 0.39 5.63
C SER A 26 -17.44 -0.35 6.05
N GLN A 27 -18.61 0.25 5.82
CA GLN A 27 -19.90 -0.41 6.07
C GLN A 27 -20.14 -1.60 5.12
N CYS A 28 -19.56 -1.58 3.92
CA CYS A 28 -19.63 -2.71 3.00
C CYS A 28 -18.99 -3.96 3.61
N ALA A 29 -17.83 -3.81 4.27
CA ALA A 29 -17.18 -4.91 5.00
C ALA A 29 -18.08 -5.52 6.07
N GLU A 30 -18.82 -4.70 6.81
CA GLU A 30 -19.76 -5.17 7.82
C GLU A 30 -20.97 -5.87 7.18
N SER A 31 -21.45 -5.39 6.03
CA SER A 31 -22.61 -5.99 5.33
C SER A 31 -22.35 -7.37 4.73
N ILE A 32 -21.09 -7.73 4.49
CA ILE A 32 -20.68 -9.08 4.05
C ILE A 32 -20.24 -9.97 5.23
N ASN A 33 -20.77 -9.69 6.43
CA ASN A 33 -20.49 -10.38 7.69
C ASN A 33 -19.09 -10.16 8.26
N GLY A 34 -18.43 -9.05 7.91
CA GLY A 34 -17.14 -8.69 8.50
C GLY A 34 -17.27 -8.24 9.95
N VAL A 35 -16.57 -8.94 10.83
CA VAL A 35 -16.50 -8.59 12.26
C VAL A 35 -15.33 -7.65 12.49
N LYS A 36 -15.60 -6.44 12.97
CA LYS A 36 -14.55 -5.46 13.24
C LYS A 36 -13.70 -5.86 14.45
N GLU A 37 -12.41 -6.10 14.24
CA GLU A 37 -11.50 -6.61 15.27
C GLU A 37 -10.49 -5.58 15.79
N GLY A 38 -10.28 -4.48 15.07
CA GLY A 38 -9.31 -3.50 15.52
C GLY A 38 -8.99 -2.43 14.50
N ARG A 39 -7.85 -1.79 14.73
CA ARG A 39 -7.25 -0.78 13.85
C ARG A 39 -5.89 -1.25 13.39
N TRP A 40 -5.49 -0.78 12.23
CA TRP A 40 -4.17 -1.06 11.68
C TRP A 40 -3.54 0.25 11.19
N LYS A 41 -2.22 0.28 11.17
CA LYS A 41 -1.45 1.41 10.65
C LYS A 41 -0.12 0.96 10.08
N SER A 42 0.13 1.31 8.83
CA SER A 42 1.43 1.19 8.17
C SER A 42 1.86 2.55 7.65
N THR A 43 3.17 2.76 7.55
CA THR A 43 3.74 4.04 7.11
C THR A 43 4.69 3.82 5.96
N LEU A 44 4.56 4.67 4.94
CA LEU A 44 5.40 4.69 3.76
C LEU A 44 6.09 6.05 3.63
N SER A 45 7.40 6.05 3.47
CA SER A 45 8.23 7.24 3.39
C SER A 45 9.00 7.27 2.07
N PHE A 46 8.92 8.38 1.35
CA PHE A 46 9.70 8.63 0.15
C PHE A 46 11.02 9.29 0.52
N TYR A 47 12.12 8.61 0.23
CA TYR A 47 13.47 9.11 0.49
C TYR A 47 14.12 9.61 -0.79
N LYS A 48 14.89 10.68 -0.67
CA LYS A 48 15.77 11.19 -1.72
C LYS A 48 17.17 11.38 -1.15
N ALA A 49 18.19 10.93 -1.89
CA ALA A 49 19.58 11.07 -1.52
C ALA A 49 19.92 12.56 -1.30
N MET A 50 20.68 12.84 -0.24
CA MET A 50 21.27 14.15 -0.03
C MET A 50 22.61 14.16 -0.75
N ALA A 51 22.77 15.04 -1.73
CA ALA A 51 23.98 15.10 -2.55
C ALA A 51 25.17 15.55 -1.69
N ARG A 52 25.98 14.60 -1.24
CA ARG A 52 27.34 14.82 -0.79
C ARG A 52 28.24 14.18 -1.83
N GLU A 53 28.86 15.04 -2.63
CA GLU A 53 29.82 14.75 -3.71
C GLU A 53 29.23 14.07 -4.97
N GLN A 54 29.32 14.77 -6.11
CA GLN A 54 28.81 14.33 -7.41
C GLN A 54 29.56 13.11 -7.97
N THR A 55 30.72 12.77 -7.43
CA THR A 55 31.59 11.67 -7.86
C THR A 55 31.02 10.29 -7.54
N LEU A 56 30.16 10.15 -6.52
CA LEU A 56 29.55 8.88 -6.08
C LEU A 56 28.05 8.77 -6.46
N ALA A 57 27.55 9.68 -7.30
CA ALA A 57 26.11 9.82 -7.59
C ALA A 57 25.49 8.63 -8.34
N ASN A 58 26.30 7.67 -8.79
CA ASN A 58 25.87 6.45 -9.46
C ASN A 58 26.03 5.18 -8.60
N ASP A 59 26.72 5.27 -7.45
CA ASP A 59 27.00 4.10 -6.61
C ASP A 59 25.84 3.76 -5.66
N PHE A 60 24.93 4.71 -5.46
CA PHE A 60 23.80 4.57 -4.54
C PHE A 60 22.46 4.98 -5.18
N PRO A 61 21.34 4.39 -4.74
CA PRO A 61 20.01 4.79 -5.18
C PRO A 61 19.72 6.27 -4.94
N ARG A 62 19.23 6.99 -5.95
CA ARG A 62 18.88 8.42 -5.80
C ARG A 62 17.61 8.63 -4.99
N ASP A 63 16.70 7.69 -5.06
CA ASP A 63 15.42 7.68 -4.39
C ASP A 63 14.96 6.23 -4.15
N PHE A 64 14.19 6.06 -3.08
CA PHE A 64 13.55 4.79 -2.76
C PHE A 64 12.37 5.04 -1.82
N VAL A 65 11.59 3.98 -1.62
CA VAL A 65 10.46 3.97 -0.69
C VAL A 65 10.84 3.15 0.54
N GLY A 66 10.69 3.71 1.72
CA GLY A 66 10.80 2.98 2.99
C GLY A 66 9.41 2.67 3.54
N ILE A 67 9.18 1.44 4.01
CA ILE A 67 7.89 0.99 4.53
C ILE A 67 8.05 0.38 5.93
N SER A 68 7.23 0.83 6.87
CA SER A 68 7.00 0.22 8.18
C SER A 68 5.62 -0.45 8.16
N LEU A 69 5.58 -1.75 8.45
CA LEU A 69 4.39 -2.57 8.44
C LEU A 69 3.91 -2.87 9.87
N ALA A 70 2.60 -2.87 10.08
CA ALA A 70 1.99 -3.13 11.40
C ALA A 70 2.38 -4.52 11.97
N GLU A 71 2.59 -5.50 11.10
CA GLU A 71 2.87 -6.90 11.45
C GLU A 71 4.24 -7.08 12.09
N GLN A 72 5.23 -6.26 11.70
CA GLN A 72 6.59 -6.33 12.20
C GLN A 72 7.16 -4.93 12.43
N PRO A 73 6.79 -4.28 13.55
CA PRO A 73 7.22 -2.90 13.85
C PRO A 73 8.74 -2.74 14.04
N ASN A 74 9.45 -3.85 14.29
CA ASN A 74 10.91 -3.86 14.44
C ASN A 74 11.65 -3.96 13.10
N LYS A 75 10.93 -4.09 11.98
CA LYS A 75 11.48 -4.18 10.64
C LYS A 75 11.17 -2.94 9.81
N TYR A 76 11.97 -2.76 8.78
CA TYR A 76 11.79 -1.72 7.79
C TYR A 76 12.15 -2.25 6.41
N PHE A 77 11.32 -1.96 5.42
CA PHE A 77 11.50 -2.44 4.07
C PHE A 77 11.88 -1.28 3.16
N LEU A 78 12.97 -1.42 2.41
CA LEU A 78 13.43 -0.44 1.44
C LEU A 78 13.16 -0.98 0.04
N VAL A 79 12.28 -0.32 -0.70
CA VAL A 79 11.93 -0.70 -2.08
C VAL A 79 12.53 0.32 -3.03
N ILE A 80 13.47 -0.16 -3.84
CA ILE A 80 14.16 0.63 -4.87
C ILE A 80 13.61 0.20 -6.22
N ARG A 81 12.58 0.92 -6.70
CA ARG A 81 11.81 0.52 -7.88
C ARG A 81 12.64 0.49 -9.17
N GLY A 82 13.55 1.45 -9.35
CA GLY A 82 14.39 1.53 -10.56
C GLY A 82 15.32 0.31 -10.73
N GLN A 83 15.81 -0.23 -9.62
CA GLN A 83 16.70 -1.39 -9.56
C GLN A 83 15.94 -2.69 -9.27
N ARG A 84 14.62 -2.61 -9.10
CA ARG A 84 13.75 -3.74 -8.73
C ARG A 84 14.30 -4.50 -7.53
N LEU A 85 14.70 -3.76 -6.49
CA LEU A 85 15.25 -4.33 -5.26
C LEU A 85 14.30 -4.07 -4.10
N VAL A 86 14.16 -5.07 -3.23
CA VAL A 86 13.53 -4.91 -1.92
C VAL A 86 14.46 -5.45 -0.83
N VAL A 87 14.78 -4.60 0.14
CA VAL A 87 15.69 -4.93 1.24
C VAL A 87 14.91 -4.89 2.54
N GLU A 88 15.00 -5.96 3.32
CA GLU A 88 14.54 -5.98 4.71
C GLU A 88 15.69 -5.56 5.62
N ALA A 89 15.43 -4.63 6.54
CA ALA A 89 16.36 -4.17 7.55
C ALA A 89 15.65 -4.06 8.91
N GLU A 90 16.43 -3.85 9.97
CA GLU A 90 15.87 -3.42 11.25
C GLU A 90 15.35 -1.99 11.18
N SER A 91 14.35 -1.67 12.00
CA SER A 91 13.75 -0.32 12.06
C SER A 91 14.76 0.78 12.42
N SER A 92 15.87 0.42 13.08
CA SER A 92 17.01 1.28 13.40
C SER A 92 17.66 1.93 12.17
N ILE A 93 17.51 1.35 10.97
CA ILE A 93 18.04 1.91 9.72
C ILE A 93 17.55 3.33 9.46
N GLN A 94 16.33 3.67 9.88
CA GLN A 94 15.77 5.01 9.73
C GLN A 94 16.61 6.05 10.50
N MET A 95 16.97 5.72 11.74
CA MET A 95 17.81 6.58 12.59
C MET A 95 19.23 6.68 12.03
N ILE A 96 19.77 5.59 11.49
CA ILE A 96 21.10 5.59 10.86
C ILE A 96 21.11 6.54 9.65
N MET A 97 20.13 6.42 8.75
CA MET A 97 20.03 7.29 7.57
C MET A 97 19.86 8.77 7.93
N GLU A 98 19.10 9.07 9.00
CA GLU A 98 18.93 10.42 9.52
C GLU A 98 20.22 10.99 10.09
N LYS A 99 20.92 10.23 10.97
CA LYS A 99 22.19 10.64 11.58
C LYS A 99 23.30 10.84 10.54
N LEU A 100 23.39 9.94 9.56
CA LEU A 100 24.38 10.05 8.48
C LEU A 100 24.03 11.17 7.49
N GLN A 101 22.81 11.70 7.54
CA GLN A 101 22.32 12.66 6.56
C GLN A 101 22.50 12.13 5.12
N SER A 102 22.29 10.83 4.92
CA SER A 102 22.43 10.19 3.60
C SER A 102 21.18 10.40 2.75
N TYR A 103 20.01 10.35 3.38
CA TYR A 103 18.72 10.49 2.70
C TYR A 103 17.81 11.41 3.49
N LYS A 104 17.00 12.18 2.76
CA LYS A 104 15.96 13.04 3.33
C LYS A 104 14.58 12.52 2.94
N THR A 105 13.70 12.37 3.92
CA THR A 105 12.28 12.11 3.68
C THR A 105 11.64 13.31 3.00
N ARG A 106 11.03 13.09 1.83
CA ARG A 106 10.30 14.11 1.06
C ARG A 106 8.83 14.13 1.41
N VAL A 107 8.23 12.94 1.48
CA VAL A 107 6.81 12.74 1.78
C VAL A 107 6.71 11.47 2.62
N ALA A 108 5.86 11.47 3.63
CA ALA A 108 5.48 10.27 4.35
C ALA A 108 3.95 10.16 4.34
N LEU A 109 3.44 8.95 4.10
CA LEU A 109 2.03 8.61 4.06
C LEU A 109 1.73 7.58 5.13
N ASN A 110 0.64 7.79 5.87
CA ASN A 110 0.05 6.82 6.76
C ASN A 110 -1.11 6.14 6.03
N PHE A 111 -1.09 4.82 6.06
CA PHE A 111 -2.19 3.94 5.70
C PHE A 111 -2.78 3.49 7.02
N GLU A 112 -3.98 3.97 7.35
CA GLU A 112 -4.60 3.69 8.63
C GLU A 112 -6.10 3.46 8.49
N GLY A 113 -6.63 2.51 9.26
CA GLY A 113 -8.00 2.08 9.09
C GLY A 113 -8.46 1.04 10.09
N ASN A 114 -9.56 0.38 9.74
CA ASN A 114 -10.16 -0.68 10.53
C ASN A 114 -9.84 -2.05 9.91
N GLN A 115 -9.78 -3.05 10.77
CA GLN A 115 -9.63 -4.45 10.41
C GLN A 115 -10.93 -5.20 10.66
N TYR A 116 -11.27 -6.09 9.73
CA TYR A 116 -12.46 -6.92 9.73
C TYR A 116 -12.08 -8.38 9.48
N GLN A 117 -12.65 -9.30 10.25
CA GLN A 117 -12.48 -10.74 10.07
C GLN A 117 -13.67 -11.32 9.30
N LEU A 118 -13.38 -12.13 8.27
CA LEU A 118 -14.34 -12.77 7.37
C LEU A 118 -13.96 -14.24 7.13
N GLY A 119 -14.18 -15.10 8.12
CA GLY A 119 -13.81 -16.53 8.00
C GLY A 119 -12.30 -16.69 7.82
N ASP A 120 -11.87 -17.24 6.68
CA ASP A 120 -10.46 -17.42 6.30
C ASP A 120 -9.79 -16.14 5.76
N PHE A 121 -10.56 -15.05 5.63
CA PHE A 121 -10.08 -13.76 5.16
C PHE A 121 -10.03 -12.74 6.27
N GLN A 122 -9.08 -11.82 6.13
CA GLN A 122 -8.96 -10.63 6.94
C GLN A 122 -8.91 -9.42 6.01
N LEU A 123 -9.81 -8.46 6.21
CA LEU A 123 -9.94 -7.27 5.40
C LEU A 123 -9.52 -6.05 6.20
N ARG A 124 -8.67 -5.21 5.63
CA ARG A 124 -8.28 -3.93 6.22
C ARG A 124 -8.68 -2.80 5.30
N VAL A 125 -9.62 -1.96 5.72
CA VAL A 125 -10.10 -0.81 4.95
C VAL A 125 -9.63 0.46 5.64
N GLY A 126 -9.00 1.37 4.89
CA GLY A 126 -8.38 2.55 5.48
C GLY A 126 -8.24 3.76 4.56
N LYS A 127 -7.86 4.87 5.18
CA LYS A 127 -7.46 6.10 4.49
C LYS A 127 -5.96 6.14 4.30
N VAL A 128 -5.56 6.83 3.24
CA VAL A 128 -4.18 7.26 2.99
C VAL A 128 -4.10 8.75 3.27
N VAL A 129 -3.29 9.15 4.25
CA VAL A 129 -3.11 10.55 4.66
C VAL A 129 -1.63 10.90 4.78
N PRO A 130 -1.19 12.13 4.48
CA PRO A 130 0.18 12.54 4.75
C PRO A 130 0.46 12.51 6.26
N MET A 131 1.69 12.16 6.65
CA MET A 131 2.04 11.99 8.07
C MET A 131 1.79 13.23 8.94
N HIS A 132 1.81 14.43 8.34
CA HIS A 132 1.61 15.72 9.02
C HIS A 132 0.32 16.44 8.58
N SER A 133 -0.66 15.72 8.02
CA SER A 133 -1.92 16.31 7.56
C SER A 133 -3.06 15.30 7.59
N GLU A 134 -4.26 15.75 7.98
CA GLU A 134 -5.48 14.93 7.90
C GLU A 134 -6.12 14.94 6.49
N SER A 135 -5.46 15.53 5.49
CA SER A 135 -5.98 15.55 4.12
C SER A 135 -6.02 14.14 3.52
N LEU A 136 -7.22 13.66 3.20
CA LEU A 136 -7.43 12.37 2.54
C LEU A 136 -6.80 12.38 1.15
N ARG A 137 -5.84 11.49 0.91
CA ARG A 137 -5.18 11.31 -0.39
C ARG A 137 -5.67 10.09 -1.16
N GLY A 138 -6.26 9.13 -0.46
CA GLY A 138 -6.86 7.96 -1.08
C GLY A 138 -7.51 7.03 -0.06
N ILE A 139 -8.14 6.00 -0.59
CA ILE A 139 -8.72 4.91 0.19
C ILE A 139 -8.00 3.64 -0.26
N VAL A 140 -7.60 2.82 0.71
CA VAL A 140 -6.86 1.57 0.51
C VAL A 140 -7.67 0.42 1.10
N MET A 141 -7.47 -0.76 0.54
CA MET A 141 -7.97 -2.01 1.08
C MET A 141 -6.88 -3.07 1.02
N GLU A 142 -6.56 -3.71 2.14
CA GLU A 142 -5.82 -4.97 2.14
C GLU A 142 -6.79 -6.13 2.26
N MET A 143 -6.74 -7.07 1.33
CA MET A 143 -7.41 -8.36 1.43
C MET A 143 -6.35 -9.39 1.78
N GLU A 144 -6.48 -10.07 2.91
CA GLU A 144 -5.52 -11.07 3.38
C GLU A 144 -6.19 -12.45 3.46
N TYR A 145 -5.60 -13.46 2.83
CA TYR A 145 -6.05 -14.84 2.89
C TYR A 145 -5.10 -15.65 3.79
N LEU A 146 -5.64 -16.11 4.91
CA LEU A 146 -4.90 -16.68 6.04
C LEU A 146 -4.35 -18.10 5.80
N PRO A 147 -5.04 -19.02 5.08
CA PRO A 147 -4.66 -20.43 5.06
C PRO A 147 -3.35 -20.78 4.33
N ILE A 148 -2.95 -20.02 3.32
CA ILE A 148 -1.80 -20.36 2.47
C ILE A 148 -0.84 -19.19 2.28
N SER A 149 0.34 -19.50 1.76
CA SER A 149 1.42 -18.54 1.52
C SER A 149 1.96 -18.60 0.08
N SER A 150 1.33 -19.38 -0.79
CA SER A 150 1.69 -19.46 -2.21
C SER A 150 0.90 -18.38 -2.97
N TRP A 151 1.62 -17.42 -3.55
CA TRP A 151 1.05 -16.34 -4.36
C TRP A 151 0.20 -16.93 -5.48
N GLU A 152 0.79 -17.77 -6.33
CA GLU A 152 0.17 -18.42 -7.48
C GLU A 152 -1.09 -19.18 -7.09
N LYS A 153 -1.01 -20.08 -6.10
CA LYS A 153 -2.17 -20.91 -5.68
C LYS A 153 -3.31 -20.09 -5.08
N SER A 154 -3.03 -18.90 -4.55
CA SER A 154 -4.05 -18.05 -3.93
C SER A 154 -4.84 -17.20 -4.92
N HIS A 155 -4.39 -17.03 -6.16
CA HIS A 155 -5.01 -16.06 -7.10
C HIS A 155 -6.48 -16.32 -7.32
N GLN A 156 -6.87 -17.59 -7.50
CA GLN A 156 -8.25 -17.93 -7.76
C GLN A 156 -9.14 -17.53 -6.58
N ILE A 157 -8.79 -17.95 -5.36
CA ILE A 157 -9.62 -17.67 -4.18
C ILE A 157 -9.62 -16.18 -3.81
N MET A 158 -8.49 -15.48 -4.02
CA MET A 158 -8.39 -14.03 -3.84
C MET A 158 -9.25 -13.28 -4.87
N GLY A 159 -9.26 -13.73 -6.12
CA GLY A 159 -10.08 -13.19 -7.21
C GLY A 159 -11.57 -13.39 -6.95
N GLU A 160 -11.98 -14.61 -6.58
CA GLU A 160 -13.37 -14.91 -6.23
C GLU A 160 -13.87 -14.05 -5.06
N PHE A 161 -13.05 -13.86 -4.02
CA PHE A 161 -13.39 -12.96 -2.92
C PHE A 161 -13.44 -11.49 -3.36
N PHE A 162 -12.57 -11.07 -4.29
CA PHE A 162 -12.60 -9.72 -4.84
C PHE A 162 -13.86 -9.47 -5.67
N ASP A 163 -14.32 -10.44 -6.46
CA ASP A 163 -15.55 -10.34 -7.24
C ASP A 163 -16.78 -10.22 -6.32
N LEU A 164 -16.85 -11.03 -5.26
CA LEU A 164 -17.89 -10.91 -4.23
C LEU A 164 -17.92 -9.53 -3.57
N TRP A 165 -16.74 -9.00 -3.27
CA TRP A 165 -16.58 -7.65 -2.72
C TRP A 165 -17.07 -6.57 -3.71
N GLN A 166 -16.70 -6.67 -4.98
CA GLN A 166 -17.15 -5.74 -6.01
C GLN A 166 -18.67 -5.78 -6.18
N GLU A 167 -19.27 -6.97 -6.17
CA GLU A 167 -20.73 -7.13 -6.22
C GLU A 167 -21.41 -6.46 -5.02
N ALA A 168 -20.88 -6.66 -3.80
CA ALA A 168 -21.41 -6.02 -2.60
C ALA A 168 -21.31 -4.49 -2.66
N LEU A 169 -20.19 -3.94 -3.14
CA LEU A 169 -20.01 -2.49 -3.29
C LEU A 169 -20.89 -1.88 -4.39
N SER A 170 -21.16 -2.61 -5.48
CA SER A 170 -21.99 -2.13 -6.58
C SER A 170 -23.38 -1.66 -6.13
N LYS A 171 -23.91 -2.30 -5.06
CA LYS A 171 -25.20 -1.98 -4.44
C LYS A 171 -25.24 -0.58 -3.82
N ARG A 172 -24.08 0.06 -3.59
CA ARG A 172 -23.93 1.38 -2.97
C ARG A 172 -23.74 2.54 -3.96
N SER A 173 -23.63 2.26 -5.27
CA SER A 173 -23.52 3.29 -6.32
C SER A 173 -22.42 4.34 -6.09
N LEU A 174 -21.24 3.90 -5.62
CA LEU A 174 -20.13 4.81 -5.30
C LEU A 174 -19.41 5.32 -6.56
N PRO A 175 -18.88 6.55 -6.57
CA PRO A 175 -18.23 7.16 -7.73
C PRO A 175 -16.77 6.72 -7.90
N GLY A 176 -16.57 5.42 -8.14
CA GLY A 176 -15.26 4.81 -8.34
C GLY A 176 -15.29 3.30 -8.07
N HIS A 177 -14.12 2.67 -8.10
CA HIS A 177 -13.97 1.25 -7.81
C HIS A 177 -12.58 0.95 -7.23
N PHE A 178 -12.43 -0.21 -6.59
CA PHE A 178 -11.11 -0.69 -6.21
C PHE A 178 -10.39 -1.31 -7.40
N VAL A 179 -9.10 -1.04 -7.48
CA VAL A 179 -8.21 -1.65 -8.47
C VAL A 179 -7.08 -2.36 -7.76
N HIS A 180 -6.89 -3.62 -8.12
CA HIS A 180 -5.72 -4.41 -7.77
C HIS A 180 -4.65 -4.22 -8.85
N ILE A 181 -3.44 -3.84 -8.43
CA ILE A 181 -2.29 -3.70 -9.33
C ILE A 181 -1.26 -4.72 -8.88
N GLU A 182 -1.20 -5.82 -9.63
CA GLU A 182 -0.28 -6.90 -9.35
C GLU A 182 1.16 -6.50 -9.75
N PRO A 183 2.11 -6.45 -8.81
CA PRO A 183 3.51 -6.26 -9.13
C PRO A 183 4.10 -7.57 -9.70
N ASN A 184 5.02 -7.45 -10.65
CA ASN A 184 5.81 -8.60 -11.08
C ASN A 184 6.89 -8.91 -10.04
N PHE A 185 6.54 -9.76 -9.05
CA PHE A 185 7.42 -10.12 -7.94
C PHE A 185 8.72 -10.80 -8.38
N ALA A 186 8.69 -11.57 -9.47
CA ALA A 186 9.87 -12.22 -10.01
C ALA A 186 10.95 -11.20 -10.44
N GLU A 187 10.56 -10.02 -10.91
CA GLU A 187 11.54 -8.98 -11.24
C GLU A 187 12.24 -8.39 -10.01
N TYR A 188 11.64 -8.55 -8.83
CA TYR A 188 12.24 -8.21 -7.54
C TYR A 188 13.03 -9.35 -6.90
N GLY A 189 13.18 -10.48 -7.61
CA GLY A 189 13.81 -11.70 -7.09
C GLY A 189 12.97 -12.39 -6.01
N LEU A 190 11.66 -12.09 -5.93
CA LEU A 190 10.75 -12.71 -4.98
C LEU A 190 10.11 -13.95 -5.61
N ALA A 191 10.11 -15.05 -4.87
CA ALA A 191 9.52 -16.33 -5.28
C ALA A 191 8.03 -16.42 -4.90
N ASP A 192 7.36 -17.47 -5.36
CA ASP A 192 5.93 -17.74 -5.04
C ASP A 192 5.60 -17.73 -3.53
N GLN A 193 6.56 -18.13 -2.69
CA GLN A 193 6.39 -18.13 -1.25
C GLN A 193 6.33 -16.69 -0.72
N TYR A 194 5.12 -16.25 -0.38
CA TYR A 194 4.83 -14.89 0.05
C TYR A 194 5.49 -14.54 1.38
N SER A 195 5.93 -13.29 1.43
CA SER A 195 6.67 -12.69 2.55
C SER A 195 6.28 -11.21 2.69
N LEU A 196 6.72 -10.56 3.77
CA LEU A 196 6.47 -9.13 3.95
C LEU A 196 7.15 -8.24 2.90
N GLN A 197 8.20 -8.73 2.23
CA GLN A 197 8.78 -8.03 1.09
C GLN A 197 7.79 -7.89 -0.07
N HIS A 198 6.91 -8.88 -0.28
CA HIS A 198 5.85 -8.79 -1.29
C HIS A 198 4.86 -7.68 -0.92
N THR A 199 4.43 -7.64 0.33
CA THR A 199 3.56 -6.58 0.87
C THR A 199 4.20 -5.20 0.67
N ALA A 200 5.49 -5.06 0.98
CA ALA A 200 6.24 -3.81 0.77
C ALA A 200 6.27 -3.39 -0.71
N VAL A 201 6.52 -4.32 -1.64
CA VAL A 201 6.50 -4.04 -3.08
C VAL A 201 5.10 -3.63 -3.57
N GLN A 202 4.04 -4.26 -3.06
CA GLN A 202 2.66 -3.86 -3.37
C GLN A 202 2.37 -2.44 -2.90
N TYR A 203 2.72 -2.09 -1.66
CA TYR A 203 2.58 -0.72 -1.13
C TYR A 203 3.31 0.32 -1.99
N ALA A 204 4.56 0.03 -2.36
CA ALA A 204 5.33 0.91 -3.24
C ALA A 204 4.66 1.08 -4.63
N SER A 205 4.07 0.01 -5.14
CA SER A 205 3.41 -0.01 -6.46
C SER A 205 2.11 0.79 -6.47
N ILE A 206 1.21 0.55 -5.51
CA ILE A 206 -0.06 1.29 -5.42
C ILE A 206 0.17 2.79 -5.19
N THR A 207 1.15 3.15 -4.37
CA THR A 207 1.41 4.56 -4.04
C THR A 207 1.96 5.31 -5.24
N ALA A 208 2.83 4.66 -6.04
CA ALA A 208 3.31 5.24 -7.28
C ALA A 208 2.16 5.54 -8.26
N GLN A 209 1.18 4.64 -8.34
CA GLN A 209 0.01 4.79 -9.19
C GLN A 209 -0.93 5.89 -8.68
N MET A 210 -1.17 5.96 -7.36
CA MET A 210 -1.92 7.05 -6.74
C MET A 210 -1.30 8.43 -7.03
N ILE A 211 0.04 8.52 -6.98
CA ILE A 211 0.76 9.75 -7.31
C ILE A 211 0.60 10.09 -8.80
N ALA A 212 0.79 9.12 -9.69
CA ALA A 212 0.65 9.32 -11.14
C ALA A 212 -0.76 9.81 -11.53
N THR A 213 -1.79 9.21 -10.97
CA THR A 213 -3.19 9.62 -11.18
C THR A 213 -3.48 11.02 -10.61
N SER A 214 -2.87 11.39 -9.49
CA SER A 214 -3.05 12.74 -8.93
C SER A 214 -2.41 13.83 -9.80
N GLN A 215 -1.27 13.54 -10.45
CA GLN A 215 -0.57 14.47 -11.33
C GLN A 215 -1.29 14.65 -12.66
N SER A 216 -1.84 13.57 -13.24
CA SER A 216 -2.59 13.66 -14.49
C SER A 216 -3.84 14.54 -14.36
N VAL A 217 -4.58 14.42 -13.23
CA VAL A 217 -5.76 15.25 -12.93
C VAL A 217 -5.39 16.72 -12.72
N GLN A 218 -4.22 17.02 -12.14
CA GLN A 218 -3.75 18.39 -12.00
C GLN A 218 -3.35 19.00 -13.35
N ALA A 219 -2.72 18.22 -14.23
CA ALA A 219 -2.35 18.69 -15.57
C ALA A 219 -3.56 18.96 -16.48
N THR A 220 -4.72 18.34 -16.23
CA THR A 220 -5.95 18.63 -16.99
C THR A 220 -6.71 19.86 -16.50
N ARG A 221 -6.37 20.39 -15.32
CA ARG A 221 -7.03 21.54 -14.69
C ARG A 221 -6.29 22.87 -14.91
N ASN A 222 -5.09 22.83 -15.50
CA ASN A 222 -4.28 24.00 -15.87
C ASN A 222 -4.32 24.20 -17.38
#